data_AF-A0A971RSK8-F1
#
_entry.id   AF-A0A971RSK8-F1
#
_cell.length_a   1.000
_cell.length_b   1.000
_cell.length_c   1.000
_cell.angle_alpha   90.00
_cell.angle_beta   90.00
_cell.angle_gamma   90.00
#
_symmetry.space_group_name_H-M   'P 1'
#
loop_
_entity.id
_entity.type
_entity.pdbx_description
1 polymer ?
#
loop_
_entity_poly.entity_id
_entity_poly.type
_entity_poly.pdbx_seq_one_letter_code
_entity_poly.pdbx_strand_id
1 'polypeptide(L)'
;MKTLAEMHTPIFWAEGHPGALDRENWEIKITGACERPQTLSWSQLLALPQTEVESRLTSVTRWSVNGLWKGVTLKDLLQSVGVLPSCRFVRFWSVGLIYDTSIPIEIALKEKSLLAHSFNGEFLTEDYGGPVRGFIPYLWGYKSAKSVVRIELMEYYVSGFWELRGYTDSAKIEAGPCLDLNDDGAIKEIEGPGEVFF
;
A
#
# COMPACT_ATOMS: atom_id res chain seq x y z
N MET A 1 1.97 -11.02 18.64
CA MET A 1 2.28 -9.70 18.03
C MET A 1 1.01 -8.87 18.13
N LYS A 2 1.10 -7.55 18.35
CA LYS A 2 -0.08 -6.68 18.51
C LYS A 2 -0.74 -6.39 17.16
N THR A 3 -2.07 -6.26 17.11
CA THR A 3 -2.78 -5.76 15.93
C THR A 3 -2.54 -4.26 15.74
N LEU A 4 -2.88 -3.70 14.57
CA LEU A 4 -2.78 -2.25 14.34
C LEU A 4 -3.63 -1.44 15.33
N ALA A 5 -4.80 -1.96 15.74
CA ALA A 5 -5.68 -1.34 16.74
C ALA A 5 -5.07 -1.35 18.13
N GLU A 6 -4.50 -2.49 18.56
CA GLU A 6 -3.81 -2.62 19.85
C GLU A 6 -2.56 -1.75 19.94
N MET A 7 -1.94 -1.42 18.79
CA MET A 7 -0.83 -0.47 18.69
C MET A 7 -1.28 0.99 18.58
N HIS A 8 -2.59 1.23 18.62
CA HIS A 8 -3.21 2.55 18.50
C HIS A 8 -2.79 3.27 17.22
N THR A 9 -2.65 2.49 16.14
CA THR A 9 -2.27 3.02 14.83
C THR A 9 -3.33 4.02 14.36
N PRO A 10 -2.93 5.26 14.01
CA PRO A 10 -3.88 6.26 13.54
C PRO A 10 -4.65 5.84 12.29
N ILE A 11 -5.95 6.15 12.26
CA ILE A 11 -6.85 5.84 11.16
C ILE A 11 -7.05 7.10 10.31
N PHE A 12 -6.56 7.07 9.08
CA PHE A 12 -6.78 8.13 8.09
C PHE A 12 -7.52 7.60 6.87
N TRP A 13 -8.54 8.35 6.43
CA TRP A 13 -9.32 8.11 5.24
C TRP A 13 -9.50 9.42 4.49
N ALA A 14 -8.94 9.51 3.29
CA ALA A 14 -9.00 10.73 2.47
C ALA A 14 -10.41 11.02 1.95
N GLU A 15 -11.20 9.98 1.70
CA GLU A 15 -12.56 10.07 1.14
C GLU A 15 -13.67 9.77 2.16
N GLY A 16 -13.33 9.70 3.46
CA GLY A 16 -14.23 9.24 4.53
C GLY A 16 -14.15 7.72 4.77
N HIS A 17 -14.48 7.27 5.99
CA HIS A 17 -14.43 5.84 6.32
C HIS A 17 -15.50 5.08 5.52
N PRO A 18 -15.17 3.95 4.86
CA PRO A 18 -16.08 3.27 3.93
C PRO A 18 -17.22 2.51 4.63
N GLY A 19 -17.14 2.36 5.95
CA GLY A 19 -18.04 1.48 6.70
C GLY A 19 -17.57 0.03 6.59
N ALA A 20 -18.50 -0.92 6.75
CA ALA A 20 -18.21 -2.34 6.57
C ALA A 20 -18.01 -2.67 5.09
N LEU A 21 -16.99 -3.48 4.79
CA LEU A 21 -16.69 -3.94 3.44
C LEU A 21 -16.89 -5.45 3.31
N ASP A 22 -17.45 -5.89 2.19
CA ASP A 22 -17.62 -7.32 1.91
C ASP A 22 -16.33 -7.89 1.29
N ARG A 23 -15.53 -8.55 2.14
CA ARG A 23 -14.28 -9.20 1.74
C ARG A 23 -14.50 -10.34 0.75
N GLU A 24 -15.53 -11.16 0.94
CA GLU A 24 -15.69 -12.39 0.16
C GLU A 24 -16.10 -12.09 -1.29
N ASN A 25 -16.79 -10.97 -1.50
CA ASN A 25 -17.13 -10.45 -2.83
C ASN A 25 -16.15 -9.36 -3.32
N TRP A 26 -14.98 -9.20 -2.69
CA TRP A 26 -14.01 -8.18 -3.10
C TRP A 26 -13.42 -8.49 -4.48
N GLU A 27 -13.34 -7.47 -5.32
CA GLU A 27 -12.77 -7.57 -6.67
C GLU A 27 -11.74 -6.46 -6.90
N ILE A 28 -10.66 -6.81 -7.61
CA ILE A 28 -9.58 -5.88 -7.97
C ILE A 28 -9.39 -5.91 -9.47
N LYS A 29 -9.72 -4.82 -10.14
CA LYS A 29 -9.54 -4.67 -11.59
C LYS A 29 -8.12 -4.24 -11.92
N ILE A 30 -7.42 -4.99 -12.78
CA ILE A 30 -6.07 -4.67 -13.24
C ILE A 30 -6.09 -4.40 -14.75
N THR A 31 -5.70 -3.20 -15.15
CA THR A 31 -5.76 -2.73 -16.55
C THR A 31 -4.56 -1.88 -16.94
N GLY A 32 -4.51 -1.44 -18.20
CA GLY A 32 -3.51 -0.51 -18.71
C GLY A 32 -2.44 -1.22 -19.54
N ALA A 33 -1.18 -0.86 -19.34
CA ALA A 33 -0.02 -1.40 -20.04
C ALA A 33 0.31 -2.85 -19.63
N CYS A 34 -0.57 -3.81 -19.97
CA CYS A 34 -0.37 -5.25 -19.81
C CYS A 34 -1.02 -6.06 -20.94
N GLU A 35 -0.54 -7.29 -21.13
CA GLU A 35 -1.05 -8.23 -22.14
C GLU A 35 -2.37 -8.88 -21.74
N ARG A 36 -2.57 -9.13 -20.43
CA ARG A 36 -3.69 -9.88 -19.87
C ARG A 36 -4.38 -9.05 -18.78
N PRO A 37 -5.15 -8.01 -19.15
CA PRO A 37 -5.99 -7.30 -18.19
C PRO A 37 -6.99 -8.28 -17.57
N GLN A 38 -7.20 -8.19 -16.26
CA GLN A 38 -8.07 -9.12 -15.54
C GLN A 38 -8.72 -8.44 -14.33
N THR A 39 -9.75 -9.09 -13.79
CA THR A 39 -10.31 -8.75 -12.49
C THR A 39 -10.07 -9.95 -11.58
N LEU A 40 -9.40 -9.72 -10.45
CA LEU A 40 -9.14 -10.75 -9.45
C LEU A 40 -10.21 -10.69 -8.38
N SER A 41 -10.90 -11.80 -8.15
CA SER A 41 -11.71 -11.98 -6.95
C SER A 41 -10.81 -12.11 -5.72
N TRP A 42 -11.39 -11.95 -4.53
CA TRP A 42 -10.73 -12.22 -3.26
C TRP A 42 -10.09 -13.62 -3.20
N SER A 43 -10.83 -14.65 -3.58
CA SER A 43 -10.35 -16.03 -3.60
C SER A 43 -9.19 -16.23 -4.58
N GLN A 44 -9.22 -15.58 -5.75
CA GLN A 44 -8.13 -15.62 -6.72
C GLN A 44 -6.88 -14.89 -6.20
N LEU A 45 -7.05 -13.75 -5.53
CA LEU A 45 -5.94 -13.03 -4.90
C LEU A 45 -5.25 -13.91 -3.84
N LEU A 46 -6.00 -14.61 -3.00
CA LEU A 46 -5.44 -15.51 -1.99
C LEU A 46 -4.77 -16.75 -2.59
N ALA A 47 -5.16 -17.18 -3.79
CA ALA A 47 -4.56 -18.30 -4.50
C ALA A 47 -3.23 -17.96 -5.20
N LEU A 48 -2.90 -16.67 -5.37
CA LEU A 48 -1.59 -16.24 -5.87
C LEU A 48 -0.48 -16.52 -4.84
N PRO A 49 0.80 -16.54 -5.25
CA PRO A 49 1.92 -16.66 -4.32
C PRO A 49 1.84 -15.61 -3.21
N GLN A 50 1.87 -16.07 -1.96
CA GLN A 50 1.80 -15.22 -0.78
C GLN A 50 3.19 -14.99 -0.22
N THR A 51 3.48 -13.76 0.18
CA THR A 51 4.73 -13.34 0.80
C THR A 51 4.42 -12.60 2.10
N GLU A 52 5.24 -12.82 3.11
CA GLU A 52 5.22 -12.11 4.38
C GLU A 52 6.53 -11.36 4.55
N VAL A 53 6.47 -10.07 4.87
CA VAL A 53 7.63 -9.20 5.04
C VAL A 53 7.54 -8.47 6.38
N GLU A 54 8.65 -8.45 7.12
CA GLU A 54 8.80 -7.54 8.24
C GLU A 54 9.25 -6.18 7.74
N SER A 55 8.40 -5.16 7.95
CA SER A 55 8.67 -3.81 7.50
C SER A 55 7.75 -2.78 8.14
N ARG A 56 8.06 -1.50 7.92
CA ARG A 56 7.38 -0.36 8.52
C ARG A 56 6.46 0.36 7.53
N LEU A 57 5.24 0.67 7.96
CA LEU A 57 4.44 1.72 7.34
C LEU A 57 4.73 3.03 8.06
N THR A 58 5.19 4.03 7.30
CA THR A 58 5.61 5.32 7.86
C THR A 58 4.75 6.44 7.28
N SER A 59 4.00 7.13 8.13
CA SER A 59 3.16 8.26 7.74
C SER A 59 3.99 9.53 7.55
N VAL A 60 3.58 10.34 6.58
CA VAL A 60 4.11 11.70 6.38
C VAL A 60 3.86 12.61 7.60
N THR A 61 2.90 12.25 8.46
CA THR A 61 2.65 12.91 9.76
C THR A 61 3.56 12.41 10.89
N ARG A 62 4.69 11.76 10.55
CA ARG A 62 5.77 11.37 11.48
C ARG A 62 5.37 10.37 12.56
N TRP A 63 4.66 9.31 12.18
CA TRP A 63 4.56 8.07 12.96
C TRP A 63 4.87 6.87 12.08
N SER A 64 5.38 5.79 12.68
CA SER A 64 5.80 4.58 11.98
C SER A 64 5.42 3.33 12.75
N VAL A 65 4.88 2.33 12.05
CA VAL A 65 4.48 1.04 12.64
C VAL A 65 5.16 -0.12 11.90
N ASN A 66 5.93 -0.92 12.64
CA ASN A 66 6.55 -2.17 12.19
C ASN A 66 5.64 -3.36 12.46
N GLY A 67 5.66 -4.34 11.56
CA GLY A 67 5.08 -5.65 11.79
C GLY A 67 5.25 -6.57 10.60
N LEU A 68 4.66 -7.75 10.68
CA LEU A 68 4.61 -8.73 9.59
C LEU A 68 3.45 -8.39 8.66
N TRP A 69 3.75 -7.85 7.49
CA TRP A 69 2.77 -7.59 6.44
C TRP A 69 2.73 -8.77 5.48
N LYS A 70 1.52 -9.25 5.17
CA LYS A 70 1.33 -10.40 4.28
C LYS A 70 0.39 -10.09 3.14
N GLY A 71 0.75 -10.56 1.95
CA GLY A 71 -0.03 -10.43 0.73
C GLY A 71 0.67 -10.95 -0.50
N VAL A 72 0.23 -10.49 -1.67
CA VAL A 72 0.85 -10.81 -2.97
C VAL A 72 1.89 -9.74 -3.27
N THR A 73 3.10 -10.13 -3.69
CA THR A 73 4.08 -9.14 -4.13
C THR A 73 3.57 -8.43 -5.39
N LEU A 74 3.77 -7.12 -5.49
CA LEU A 74 3.40 -6.41 -6.71
C LEU A 74 4.17 -6.94 -7.92
N LYS A 75 5.39 -7.46 -7.73
CA LYS A 75 6.16 -8.15 -8.76
C LYS A 75 5.41 -9.36 -9.33
N ASP A 76 4.93 -10.27 -8.49
CA ASP A 76 4.19 -11.46 -8.94
C ASP A 76 2.86 -11.07 -9.60
N LEU A 77 2.20 -10.04 -9.06
CA LEU A 77 0.98 -9.49 -9.64
C LEU A 77 1.21 -8.95 -11.07
N LEU A 78 2.26 -8.14 -11.26
CA LEU A 78 2.64 -7.58 -12.56
C LEU A 78 3.06 -8.66 -13.57
N GLN A 79 3.73 -9.71 -13.10
CA GLN A 79 4.08 -10.87 -13.93
C GLN A 79 2.82 -11.63 -14.39
N SER A 80 1.83 -11.83 -13.51
CA SER A 80 0.60 -12.55 -13.83
C SER A 80 -0.15 -11.94 -15.02
N VAL A 81 -0.22 -10.61 -15.08
CA VAL A 81 -0.88 -9.85 -16.16
C VAL A 81 -0.01 -9.62 -17.39
N GLY A 82 1.29 -9.94 -17.33
CA GLY A 82 2.23 -9.67 -18.41
C GLY A 82 2.38 -8.16 -18.64
N VAL A 83 2.94 -7.45 -17.65
CA VAL A 83 3.21 -6.01 -17.76
C VAL A 83 4.04 -5.70 -19.02
N LEU A 84 3.62 -4.69 -19.78
CA LEU A 84 4.31 -4.30 -21.01
C LEU A 84 5.61 -3.54 -20.70
N PRO A 85 6.65 -3.64 -21.56
CA PRO A 85 7.89 -2.89 -21.40
C PRO A 85 7.72 -1.36 -21.43
N SER A 86 6.57 -0.83 -21.88
CA SER A 86 6.25 0.60 -21.83
C SER A 86 5.76 1.08 -20.46
N CYS A 87 5.34 0.17 -19.57
CA CYS A 87 4.84 0.53 -18.25
C CYS A 87 5.95 1.19 -17.41
N ARG A 88 5.63 2.31 -16.77
CA ARG A 88 6.53 3.10 -15.91
C ARG A 88 5.97 3.33 -14.52
N PHE A 89 4.65 3.28 -14.35
CA PHE A 89 3.99 3.56 -13.08
C PHE A 89 2.84 2.59 -12.80
N VAL A 90 2.57 2.38 -11.52
CA VAL A 90 1.43 1.62 -11.02
C VAL A 90 0.55 2.58 -10.23
N ARG A 91 -0.70 2.75 -10.67
CA ARG A 91 -1.69 3.59 -10.00
C ARG A 91 -2.70 2.73 -9.27
N PHE A 92 -2.94 3.04 -8.00
CA PHE A 92 -3.95 2.39 -7.17
C PHE A 92 -5.15 3.30 -7.01
N TRP A 93 -6.34 2.72 -7.06
CA TRP A 93 -7.58 3.39 -6.69
C TRP A 93 -8.22 2.69 -5.50
N SER A 94 -8.65 3.49 -4.53
CA SER A 94 -9.43 3.03 -3.40
C SER A 94 -10.92 2.86 -3.74
N VAL A 95 -11.66 2.24 -2.84
CA VAL A 95 -13.05 1.77 -3.02
C VAL A 95 -14.05 2.85 -3.42
N GLY A 96 -13.90 4.08 -2.94
CA GLY A 96 -14.79 5.19 -3.32
C GLY A 96 -14.41 5.84 -4.66
N LEU A 97 -13.32 5.41 -5.29
CA LEU A 97 -12.75 5.97 -6.52
C LEU A 97 -12.46 7.48 -6.43
N ILE A 98 -12.33 8.01 -5.21
CA ILE A 98 -11.89 9.39 -4.96
C ILE A 98 -10.41 9.39 -4.62
N TYR A 99 -9.96 8.45 -3.78
CA TYR A 99 -8.55 8.33 -3.45
C TYR A 99 -7.79 7.50 -4.48
N ASP A 100 -6.71 8.08 -4.99
CA ASP A 100 -5.78 7.41 -5.86
C ASP A 100 -4.34 7.86 -5.59
N THR A 101 -3.39 7.01 -5.97
CA THR A 101 -1.96 7.32 -5.88
C THR A 101 -1.17 6.51 -6.90
N SER A 102 -0.09 7.11 -7.40
CA SER A 102 0.81 6.47 -8.36
C SER A 102 2.19 6.24 -7.74
N ILE A 103 2.79 5.07 -8.00
CA ILE A 103 4.19 4.77 -7.67
C ILE A 103 4.97 4.40 -8.94
N PRO A 104 6.28 4.65 -8.98
CA PRO A 104 7.13 4.13 -10.05
C PRO A 104 7.16 2.60 -10.07
N ILE A 105 7.25 2.00 -11.27
CA ILE A 105 7.28 0.54 -11.43
C ILE A 105 8.51 -0.07 -10.75
N GLU A 106 9.64 0.64 -10.71
CA GLU A 106 10.84 0.19 -10.00
C GLU A 106 10.64 0.10 -8.48
N ILE A 107 9.72 0.88 -7.91
CA ILE A 107 9.31 0.72 -6.50
C ILE A 107 8.35 -0.45 -6.37
N ALA A 108 7.40 -0.61 -7.29
CA ALA A 108 6.48 -1.74 -7.31
C ALA A 108 7.22 -3.10 -7.42
N LEU A 109 8.33 -3.15 -8.14
CA LEU A 109 9.14 -4.37 -8.32
C LEU A 109 10.05 -4.71 -7.14
N LYS A 110 10.13 -3.87 -6.10
CA LYS A 110 10.90 -4.16 -4.89
C LYS A 110 10.23 -5.26 -4.06
N GLU A 111 11.06 -6.02 -3.35
CA GLU A 111 10.65 -7.26 -2.65
C GLU A 111 9.58 -7.05 -1.57
N LYS A 112 9.53 -5.88 -0.91
CA LYS A 112 8.55 -5.58 0.15
C LYS A 112 7.36 -4.74 -0.31
N SER A 113 7.24 -4.48 -1.62
CA SER A 113 6.07 -3.81 -2.17
C SER A 113 4.96 -4.84 -2.38
N LEU A 114 3.91 -4.76 -1.56
CA LEU A 114 2.84 -5.75 -1.52
C LEU A 114 1.49 -5.14 -1.90
N LEU A 115 0.62 -6.00 -2.41
CA LEU A 115 -0.81 -5.88 -2.25
C LEU A 115 -1.18 -6.70 -0.99
N ALA A 116 -1.16 -6.03 0.16
CA ALA A 116 -1.23 -6.63 1.49
C ALA A 116 -2.68 -6.81 1.96
N HIS A 117 -2.98 -7.97 2.52
CA HIS A 117 -4.29 -8.30 3.09
C HIS A 117 -4.24 -8.60 4.60
N SER A 118 -3.05 -8.85 5.15
CA SER A 118 -2.87 -9.18 6.56
C SER A 118 -1.74 -8.40 7.21
N PHE A 119 -1.87 -8.21 8.52
CA PHE A 119 -0.85 -7.67 9.42
C PHE A 119 -0.77 -8.53 10.68
N ASN A 120 0.43 -8.96 11.07
CA ASN A 120 0.69 -9.78 12.25
C ASN A 120 -0.22 -11.02 12.38
N GLY A 121 -0.49 -11.68 11.25
CA GLY A 121 -1.27 -12.93 11.18
C GLY A 121 -2.79 -12.72 11.10
N GLU A 122 -3.28 -11.49 11.18
CA GLU A 122 -4.71 -11.19 11.07
C GLU A 122 -5.03 -10.43 9.78
N PHE A 123 -6.23 -10.63 9.23
CA PHE A 123 -6.68 -9.82 8.10
C PHE A 123 -6.87 -8.36 8.50
N LEU A 124 -6.52 -7.46 7.59
CA LEU A 124 -6.76 -6.04 7.76
C LEU A 124 -8.27 -5.76 7.88
N THR A 125 -8.63 -4.95 8.88
CA THR A 125 -9.95 -4.32 8.98
C THR A 125 -10.02 -3.10 8.06
N GLU A 126 -11.23 -2.62 7.81
CA GLU A 126 -11.53 -1.46 7.00
C GLU A 126 -10.80 -0.21 7.52
N ASP A 127 -10.70 -0.04 8.84
CA ASP A 127 -9.91 1.04 9.47
C ASP A 127 -8.47 1.12 8.92
N TYR A 128 -7.86 -0.03 8.65
CA TYR A 128 -6.46 -0.14 8.23
C TYR A 128 -6.27 -0.45 6.75
N GLY A 129 -7.36 -0.37 5.97
CA GLY A 129 -7.36 -0.54 4.53
C GLY A 129 -7.65 -1.95 4.05
N GLY A 130 -8.30 -2.77 4.88
CA GLY A 130 -8.90 -4.02 4.45
C GLY A 130 -9.98 -3.81 3.38
N PRO A 131 -10.34 -4.84 2.60
CA PRO A 131 -9.76 -6.19 2.62
C PRO A 131 -8.31 -6.27 2.14
N VAL A 132 -7.87 -5.27 1.37
CA VAL A 132 -6.54 -5.26 0.76
C VAL A 132 -6.05 -3.83 0.54
N ARG A 133 -4.77 -3.59 0.77
CA ARG A 133 -4.12 -2.29 0.55
C ARG A 133 -2.86 -2.42 -0.26
N GLY A 134 -2.48 -1.36 -0.96
CA GLY A 134 -1.08 -1.16 -1.31
C GLY A 134 -0.26 -1.01 -0.02
N PHE A 135 0.86 -1.71 0.06
CA PHE A 135 1.85 -1.58 1.12
C PHE A 135 3.22 -1.32 0.49
N ILE A 136 3.65 -0.05 0.56
CA ILE A 136 4.84 0.47 -0.11
C ILE A 136 5.78 1.06 0.95
N PRO A 137 6.59 0.22 1.63
CA PRO A 137 7.36 0.64 2.81
C PRO A 137 8.53 1.59 2.51
N TYR A 138 8.82 1.82 1.23
CA TYR A 138 9.92 2.66 0.77
C TYR A 138 9.54 4.15 0.62
N LEU A 139 8.25 4.46 0.69
CA LEU A 139 7.68 5.79 0.44
C LEU A 139 6.77 6.18 1.61
N TRP A 140 6.45 7.48 1.71
CA TRP A 140 5.45 7.93 2.67
C TRP A 140 4.12 7.20 2.51
N GLY A 141 3.44 6.97 3.63
CA GLY A 141 2.28 6.11 3.76
C GLY A 141 1.08 6.48 2.88
N TYR A 142 1.00 7.71 2.35
CA TYR A 142 -0.02 8.06 1.37
C TYR A 142 0.15 7.29 0.05
N LYS A 143 1.34 6.83 -0.31
CA LYS A 143 1.52 5.94 -1.47
C LYS A 143 0.99 4.52 -1.25
N SER A 144 0.64 4.16 -0.02
CA SER A 144 0.06 2.87 0.36
C SER A 144 -1.46 2.97 0.39
N ALA A 145 -2.13 2.95 -0.77
CA ALA A 145 -3.58 3.11 -0.87
C ALA A 145 -4.36 2.04 -0.09
N LYS A 146 -5.38 2.45 0.66
CA LYS A 146 -6.30 1.56 1.39
C LYS A 146 -7.38 0.99 0.48
N SER A 147 -7.89 -0.20 0.79
CA SER A 147 -9.08 -0.82 0.16
C SER A 147 -9.05 -0.71 -1.36
N VAL A 148 -8.01 -1.27 -1.97
CA VAL A 148 -7.74 -1.15 -3.40
C VAL A 148 -8.77 -1.96 -4.20
N VAL A 149 -9.42 -1.30 -5.17
CA VAL A 149 -10.38 -1.90 -6.11
C VAL A 149 -9.91 -1.86 -7.56
N ARG A 150 -8.92 -1.01 -7.88
CA ARG A 150 -8.35 -0.93 -9.22
C ARG A 150 -6.86 -0.64 -9.18
N ILE A 151 -6.13 -1.30 -10.08
CA ILE A 151 -4.72 -1.08 -10.37
C ILE A 151 -4.60 -0.77 -11.85
N GLU A 152 -4.05 0.39 -12.19
CA GLU A 152 -3.79 0.81 -13.57
C GLU A 152 -2.29 0.87 -13.82
N LEU A 153 -1.86 0.19 -14.88
CA LEU A 153 -0.48 0.15 -15.33
C LEU A 153 -0.27 1.26 -16.37
N MET A 154 0.55 2.24 -16.04
CA MET A 154 0.62 3.52 -16.73
C MET A 154 1.99 3.74 -17.38
N GLU A 155 2.01 4.36 -18.56
CA GLU A 155 3.26 4.71 -19.28
C GLU A 155 3.83 6.07 -18.84
N TYR A 156 2.98 6.95 -18.33
CA TYR A 156 3.34 8.28 -17.85
C TYR A 156 2.80 8.51 -16.43
N TYR A 157 3.46 9.40 -15.70
CA TYR A 157 3.09 9.74 -14.35
C TYR A 157 1.82 10.59 -14.32
N VAL A 158 0.94 10.30 -13.36
CA VAL A 158 -0.22 11.13 -13.03
C VAL A 158 -0.22 11.34 -11.51
N SER A 159 -0.23 12.60 -11.08
CA SER A 159 -0.35 12.97 -9.66
C SER A 159 -1.65 12.45 -9.08
N GLY A 160 -1.54 11.80 -7.91
CA GLY A 160 -2.68 11.27 -7.17
C GLY A 160 -3.34 12.30 -6.26
N PHE A 161 -4.19 11.81 -5.37
CA PHE A 161 -5.05 12.64 -4.52
C PHE A 161 -4.28 13.63 -3.65
N TRP A 162 -3.22 13.19 -2.96
CA TRP A 162 -2.46 14.06 -2.06
C TRP A 162 -1.44 14.91 -2.80
N GLU A 163 -0.91 14.40 -3.90
CA GLU A 163 0.04 15.10 -4.76
C GLU A 163 -0.60 16.36 -5.36
N LEU A 164 -1.85 16.24 -5.82
CA LEU A 164 -2.66 17.39 -6.26
C LEU A 164 -2.98 18.39 -5.13
N ARG A 165 -2.68 18.04 -3.88
CA ARG A 165 -2.91 18.85 -2.66
C ARG A 165 -1.61 19.29 -1.98
N GLY A 166 -0.49 19.24 -2.71
CA GLY A 166 0.78 19.81 -2.28
C GLY A 166 1.77 18.83 -1.64
N TYR A 167 1.43 17.53 -1.57
CA TYR A 167 2.41 16.51 -1.23
C TYR A 167 3.32 16.20 -2.43
N THR A 168 4.53 15.70 -2.18
CA THR A 168 5.52 15.47 -3.24
C THR A 168 5.21 14.24 -4.09
N ASP A 169 5.34 14.35 -5.42
CA ASP A 169 5.12 13.20 -6.31
C ASP A 169 6.01 11.99 -5.97
N SER A 170 7.27 12.27 -5.59
CA SER A 170 8.27 11.25 -5.25
C SER A 170 7.98 10.52 -3.94
N ALA A 171 7.26 11.15 -3.00
CA ALA A 171 6.97 10.63 -1.67
C ALA A 171 8.15 10.01 -0.92
N LYS A 172 9.38 10.50 -1.16
CA LYS A 172 10.56 10.02 -0.45
C LYS A 172 10.40 10.31 1.03
N ILE A 173 10.62 9.29 1.86
CA ILE A 173 10.73 9.46 3.31
C ILE A 173 11.92 10.37 3.60
N GLU A 174 11.71 11.37 4.45
CA GLU A 174 12.73 12.35 4.81
C GLU A 174 13.25 12.07 6.21
N ALA A 175 14.53 12.35 6.43
CA ALA A 175 15.12 12.27 7.77
C ALA A 175 14.36 13.15 8.76
N GLY A 176 14.45 12.81 10.04
CA GLY A 176 13.79 13.56 11.11
C GLY A 176 13.10 12.67 12.15
N PRO A 177 12.59 13.30 13.22
CA PRO A 177 11.94 12.60 14.31
C PRO A 177 10.63 11.94 13.86
N CYS A 178 10.34 10.77 14.42
CA CYS A 178 9.15 9.98 14.13
C CYS A 178 8.72 9.21 15.38
N LEU A 179 7.41 9.14 15.63
CA LEU A 179 6.84 8.31 16.69
C LEU A 179 6.91 6.83 16.29
N ASP A 180 7.57 6.00 17.09
CA ASP A 180 7.58 4.55 16.95
C ASP A 180 6.37 3.94 17.67
N LEU A 181 5.38 3.47 16.91
CA LEU A 181 4.17 2.87 17.49
C LEU A 181 4.41 1.48 18.10
N ASN A 182 5.55 0.85 17.81
CA ASN A 182 5.96 -0.40 18.46
C ASN A 182 6.52 -0.17 19.87
N ASP A 183 6.90 1.07 20.17
CA ASP A 183 7.56 1.49 21.43
C ASP A 183 6.71 2.56 22.13
N ASP A 184 5.39 2.31 22.17
CA ASP A 184 4.36 3.15 22.81
C ASP A 184 4.46 4.66 22.46
N GLY A 185 4.90 4.97 21.23
CA GLY A 185 5.02 6.34 20.72
C GLY A 185 6.33 7.04 21.06
N ALA A 186 7.38 6.31 21.47
CA ALA A 186 8.71 6.87 21.66
C ALA A 186 9.19 7.58 20.39
N ILE A 187 9.83 8.75 20.54
CA ILE A 187 10.41 9.49 19.41
C ILE A 187 11.74 8.83 19.02
N LYS A 188 11.84 8.43 17.75
CA LYS A 188 13.05 7.88 17.12
C LYS A 188 13.41 8.66 15.87
N GLU A 189 14.66 8.57 15.44
CA GLU A 189 15.16 9.33 14.29
C GLU A 189 15.11 8.46 13.03
N ILE A 190 14.50 8.99 11.95
CA ILE A 190 14.63 8.41 10.61
C ILE A 190 15.93 8.94 10.01
N GLU A 191 16.83 8.06 9.58
CA GLU A 191 18.13 8.46 9.02
C GLU A 191 18.02 9.05 7.61
N GLY A 192 17.03 8.65 6.82
CA GLY A 192 16.92 9.08 5.43
C GLY A 192 15.85 8.34 4.63
N PRO A 193 15.88 8.48 3.29
CA PRO A 193 14.89 7.89 2.40
C PRO A 193 15.05 6.39 2.25
N GLY A 194 13.95 5.71 1.97
CA GLY A 194 13.89 4.26 1.79
C GLY A 194 13.07 3.61 2.88
N GLU A 195 13.39 2.36 3.20
CA GLU A 195 12.76 1.67 4.32
C GLU A 195 13.23 2.26 5.64
N VAL A 196 12.31 2.42 6.60
CA VAL A 196 12.62 2.97 7.92
C VAL A 196 13.04 1.83 8.85
N PHE A 197 14.18 2.02 9.51
CA PHE A 197 14.66 1.20 10.61
C PHE A 197 14.99 2.14 11.79
N PHE A 198 14.90 1.62 13.00
CA PHE A 198 15.24 2.35 14.23
C PHE A 198 16.25 1.54 15.05
#